data_AF-A0A453CJ60-F1
#
_entry.id   AF-A0A453CJ60-F1
#
_cell.length_a   1.000
_cell.length_b   1.000
_cell.length_c   1.000
_cell.angle_alpha   90.00
_cell.angle_beta   90.00
_cell.angle_gamma   90.00
#
_symmetry.space_group_name_H-M   'P 1'
#
loop_
_entity.id
_entity.type
_entity.pdbx_description
1 polymer ?
#
loop_
_entity_poly.entity_id
_entity_poly.type
_entity_poly.pdbx_seq_one_letter_code
_entity_poly.pdbx_strand_id
1 'polypeptide(L)'
;MDMPPPAEYDTCLGDLYSVSWMDDSETHNLKKETIKQQYKVVKARTAPLNESSIGSHVMEYGDKTFKGEMLFLYQGFDPTMSNIRNRSQPKPSPKGAIKQRYADILFMWKKVTKSHLEFLV
;
A
#
# COMPACT_ATOMS: atom_id res chain seq x y z
N MET A 1 4.26 13.15 0.90
CA MET A 1 5.01 13.38 -0.33
C MET A 1 5.04 12.05 -1.04
N ASP A 2 4.38 11.91 -2.19
CA ASP A 2 4.60 10.76 -3.06
C ASP A 2 5.93 10.99 -3.76
N MET A 3 6.95 10.23 -3.36
CA MET A 3 8.25 10.25 -4.03
C MET A 3 8.22 9.17 -5.11
N PRO A 4 8.43 9.50 -6.38
CA PRO A 4 8.56 8.48 -7.42
C PRO A 4 9.74 7.56 -7.07
N PRO A 5 9.71 6.29 -7.52
CA PRO A 5 10.84 5.38 -7.30
C PRO A 5 12.12 5.96 -7.94
N PRO A 6 13.30 5.66 -7.38
CA PRO A 6 14.57 6.04 -7.99
C PRO A 6 14.68 5.57 -9.46
N ALA A 7 15.35 6.36 -10.31
CA ALA A 7 15.34 6.18 -11.76
C ALA A 7 16.03 4.89 -12.26
N GLU A 8 16.83 4.25 -11.40
CA GLU A 8 17.43 2.95 -11.67
C GLU A 8 16.43 1.78 -11.63
N TYR A 9 15.24 1.96 -11.04
CA TYR A 9 14.19 0.95 -10.98
C TYR A 9 13.20 1.10 -12.13
N ASP A 10 13.26 0.18 -13.08
CA ASP A 10 12.31 0.09 -14.20
C ASP A 10 11.05 -0.76 -13.88
N THR A 11 10.83 -1.08 -12.61
CA THR A 11 9.75 -1.95 -12.12
C THR A 11 8.98 -1.33 -10.94
N CYS A 12 7.80 -1.87 -10.64
CA CYS A 12 7.03 -1.47 -9.47
C CYS A 12 7.70 -1.95 -8.18
N LEU A 13 7.72 -1.10 -7.14
CA LEU A 13 8.33 -1.43 -5.84
C LEU A 13 7.36 -2.10 -4.85
N GLY A 14 6.08 -2.17 -5.17
CA GLY A 14 5.08 -2.81 -4.32
C GLY A 14 3.68 -2.77 -4.90
N ASP A 15 2.77 -3.45 -4.20
CA ASP A 15 1.36 -3.57 -4.56
C ASP A 15 0.49 -2.67 -3.69
N LEU A 16 -0.52 -2.04 -4.30
CA LEU A 16 -1.39 -1.06 -3.62
C LEU A 16 -1.98 -1.57 -2.31
N TYR A 17 -2.51 -2.80 -2.29
CA TYR A 17 -3.06 -3.40 -1.07
C TYR A 17 -1.97 -3.66 -0.02
N SER A 18 -0.85 -4.26 -0.44
CA SER A 18 0.23 -4.68 0.45
C SER A 18 0.89 -3.50 1.14
N VAL A 19 1.30 -2.47 0.38
CA VAL A 19 1.91 -1.26 0.96
C VAL A 19 0.91 -0.49 1.82
N SER A 20 -0.40 -0.60 1.52
CA SER A 20 -1.43 0.08 2.30
C SER A 20 -1.47 -0.37 3.75
N TRP A 21 -1.38 -1.68 4.03
CA TRP A 21 -1.44 -2.20 5.40
C TRP A 21 -0.08 -2.14 6.10
N MET A 22 1.03 -2.34 5.37
CA MET A 22 2.38 -2.26 5.97
C MET A 22 2.71 -0.84 6.43
N ASP A 23 2.53 0.16 5.55
CA ASP A 23 2.76 1.58 5.90
C ASP A 23 1.85 2.06 7.03
N ASP A 24 0.67 1.47 7.15
CA ASP A 24 -0.28 1.76 8.23
C ASP A 24 0.28 1.21 9.54
N SER A 25 0.61 -0.08 9.57
CA SER A 25 1.17 -0.73 10.76
C SER A 25 2.46 -0.09 11.27
N GLU A 26 3.36 0.29 10.37
CA GLU A 26 4.65 0.91 10.70
C GLU A 26 4.53 2.35 11.23
N THR A 27 3.37 3.00 11.06
CA THR A 27 3.17 4.40 11.48
C THR A 27 2.12 4.57 12.58
N HIS A 28 1.66 3.46 13.17
CA HIS A 28 0.65 3.45 14.20
C HIS A 28 1.06 2.63 15.44
N ASN A 29 0.50 3.00 16.58
CA ASN A 29 0.60 2.22 17.80
C ASN A 29 -0.38 1.05 17.72
N LEU A 30 0.14 -0.16 17.43
CA LEU A 30 -0.65 -1.38 17.27
C LEU A 30 -1.30 -1.90 18.56
N LYS A 31 -0.92 -1.39 19.74
CA LYS A 31 -1.65 -1.64 21.00
C LYS A 31 -2.93 -0.82 21.12
N LYS A 32 -3.11 0.19 20.26
CA LYS A 32 -4.28 1.09 20.23
C LYS A 32 -5.08 0.98 18.94
N GLU A 33 -4.55 0.30 17.92
CA GLU A 33 -5.23 0.09 16.66
C GLU A 33 -5.84 -1.32 16.60
N THR A 34 -7.10 -1.37 16.20
CA THR A 34 -7.85 -2.60 15.99
C THR A 34 -7.76 -3.07 14.54
N ILE A 35 -7.96 -4.37 14.33
CA ILE A 35 -8.06 -4.97 12.99
C ILE A 35 -9.14 -4.29 12.15
N LYS A 36 -10.27 -3.91 12.77
CA LYS A 36 -11.33 -3.15 12.10
C LYS A 36 -10.87 -1.79 11.59
N GLN A 37 -10.01 -1.09 12.33
CA GLN A 37 -9.50 0.22 11.94
C GLN A 37 -8.57 0.10 10.74
N GLN A 38 -7.56 -0.77 10.82
CA GLN A 38 -6.66 -1.03 9.70
C GLN A 38 -7.42 -1.47 8.45
N TYR A 39 -8.38 -2.40 8.56
CA TYR A 39 -9.22 -2.79 7.42
C TYR A 39 -9.90 -1.59 6.74
N LYS A 40 -10.45 -0.65 7.51
CA LYS A 40 -11.08 0.55 6.95
C LYS A 40 -10.07 1.48 6.27
N VAL A 41 -8.90 1.66 6.88
CA VAL A 41 -7.81 2.48 6.31
C VAL A 41 -7.34 1.88 4.98
N VAL A 42 -7.02 0.59 4.98
CA VAL A 42 -6.56 -0.16 3.80
C VAL A 42 -7.61 -0.15 2.71
N LYS A 43 -8.89 -0.36 3.06
CA LYS A 43 -9.99 -0.30 2.09
C LYS A 43 -10.13 1.07 1.44
N ALA A 44 -10.05 2.14 2.23
CA ALA A 44 -10.13 3.51 1.71
C ALA A 44 -8.92 3.85 0.83
N ARG A 45 -7.73 3.38 1.18
CA ARG A 45 -6.49 3.62 0.42
C ARG A 45 -6.41 2.77 -0.86
N THR A 46 -7.03 1.58 -0.89
CA THR A 46 -7.00 0.68 -2.07
C THR A 46 -8.13 0.98 -3.07
N ALA A 47 -9.21 1.63 -2.63
CA ALA A 47 -10.32 2.08 -3.48
C ALA A 47 -10.71 3.54 -3.17
N PRO A 48 -9.88 4.52 -3.57
CA PRO A 48 -10.17 5.93 -3.34
C PRO A 48 -11.49 6.36 -4.01
N LEU A 49 -12.34 7.07 -3.24
CA LEU A 49 -13.71 7.44 -3.64
C LEU A 49 -13.80 8.27 -4.94
N ASN A 50 -12.74 8.98 -5.30
CA ASN A 50 -12.72 9.92 -6.44
C ASN A 50 -11.99 9.38 -7.67
N GLU A 51 -11.48 8.14 -7.64
CA GLU A 51 -10.69 7.54 -8.72
C GLU A 51 -11.16 6.10 -8.99
N SER A 52 -12.44 5.93 -9.37
CA SER A 52 -13.09 4.62 -9.54
C SER A 52 -12.43 3.71 -10.60
N SER A 53 -11.58 4.25 -11.47
CA SER A 53 -10.81 3.50 -12.46
C SER A 53 -9.47 2.96 -11.94
N ILE A 54 -9.03 3.37 -10.75
CA ILE A 54 -7.73 3.04 -10.15
C ILE A 54 -7.95 2.43 -8.77
N GLY A 55 -7.73 1.11 -8.66
CA GLY A 55 -7.78 0.40 -7.38
C GLY A 55 -8.60 -0.90 -7.40
N SER A 56 -8.87 -1.43 -6.22
CA SER A 56 -9.67 -2.65 -6.02
C SER A 56 -10.43 -2.64 -4.68
N HIS A 57 -11.55 -3.35 -4.63
CA HIS A 57 -12.33 -3.47 -3.40
C HIS A 57 -11.68 -4.47 -2.45
N VAL A 58 -11.24 -3.98 -1.29
CA VAL A 58 -10.76 -4.83 -0.20
C VAL A 58 -11.96 -5.53 0.44
N MET A 59 -11.86 -6.86 0.53
CA MET A 59 -12.90 -7.75 1.02
C MET A 59 -12.49 -8.43 2.33
N GLU A 60 -13.47 -8.95 3.05
CA GLU A 60 -13.30 -9.66 4.33
C GLU A 60 -14.17 -10.92 4.34
N TYR A 61 -13.63 -12.00 4.88
CA TYR A 61 -14.25 -13.33 4.86
C TYR A 61 -14.03 -14.03 6.20
N GLY A 62 -14.78 -15.12 6.45
CA GLY A 62 -14.66 -15.91 7.68
C GLY A 62 -15.31 -15.26 8.90
N ASP A 63 -14.84 -15.63 10.09
CA ASP A 63 -15.29 -15.06 11.36
C ASP A 63 -14.88 -13.58 11.45
N LYS A 64 -15.80 -12.71 11.88
CA LYS A 64 -15.57 -11.25 11.97
C LYS A 64 -15.56 -10.75 13.41
N THR A 65 -15.72 -11.64 14.40
CA THR A 65 -15.75 -11.28 15.83
C THR A 65 -14.41 -10.70 16.30
N PHE A 66 -13.30 -11.25 15.80
CA PHE A 66 -11.94 -10.83 16.16
C PHE A 66 -11.56 -9.42 15.66
N LYS A 67 -12.39 -8.78 14.82
CA LYS A 67 -12.09 -7.44 14.29
C LYS A 67 -11.95 -6.35 15.36
N GLY A 68 -12.53 -6.57 16.54
CA GLY A 68 -12.38 -5.67 17.69
C GLY A 68 -11.04 -5.80 18.41
N GLU A 69 -10.25 -6.83 18.09
CA GLU A 69 -8.95 -7.07 18.71
C GLU A 69 -7.88 -6.12 18.19
N MET A 70 -6.89 -5.88 19.05
CA MET A 70 -5.77 -5.01 18.75
C MET A 70 -4.75 -5.72 17.85
N LEU A 71 -4.18 -4.99 16.88
CA LEU A 71 -3.27 -5.53 15.89
C LEU A 71 -2.01 -6.15 16.49
N PHE A 72 -1.56 -5.68 17.66
CA PHE A 72 -0.34 -6.20 18.27
C PHE A 72 -0.39 -7.70 18.60
N LEU A 73 -1.58 -8.27 18.77
CA LEU A 73 -1.76 -9.71 19.00
C LEU A 73 -1.33 -10.55 17.80
N TYR A 74 -1.29 -9.96 16.60
CA TYR A 74 -1.02 -10.65 15.33
C TYR A 74 0.26 -10.16 14.67
N GLN A 75 0.56 -8.87 14.76
CA GLN A 75 1.69 -8.24 14.07
C GLN A 75 2.84 -7.86 15.01
N GLY A 76 2.68 -8.08 16.32
CA GLY A 76 3.65 -7.65 17.33
C GLY A 76 3.58 -6.15 17.62
N PHE A 77 4.57 -5.63 18.33
CA PHE A 77 4.61 -4.23 18.73
C PHE A 77 6.03 -3.69 18.70
N ASP A 78 6.22 -2.60 17.95
CA ASP A 78 7.44 -1.80 18.01
C ASP A 78 7.38 -0.81 19.19
N PRO A 79 8.28 -0.91 20.19
CA PRO A 79 8.35 0.02 21.32
C PRO A 79 8.50 1.51 20.92
N THR A 80 9.10 1.80 19.77
CA THR A 80 9.30 3.17 19.28
C THR A 80 7.97 3.86 18.95
N MET A 81 6.91 3.08 18.68
CA MET A 81 5.56 3.57 18.35
C MET A 81 4.69 3.84 19.59
N SER A 82 5.22 3.63 20.80
CA SER A 82 4.46 3.76 22.07
C SER A 82 3.79 5.12 22.27
N ASN A 83 4.47 6.21 21.92
CA ASN A 83 3.99 7.58 22.10
C ASN A 83 3.22 8.13 20.88
N ILE A 84 3.12 7.37 19.79
CA ILE A 84 2.42 7.82 18.60
C ILE A 84 0.91 7.84 18.85
N ARG A 85 0.28 8.95 18.46
CA ARG A 85 -1.16 9.07 18.39
C ARG A 85 -1.61 8.60 17.01
N ASN A 86 -2.39 7.53 16.99
CA ASN A 86 -2.93 6.97 15.77
C ASN A 86 -3.75 8.02 15.02
N ARG A 87 -3.46 8.19 13.72
CA ARG A 87 -4.25 9.08 12.88
C ARG A 87 -5.53 8.35 12.49
N SER A 88 -6.65 9.06 12.54
CA SER A 88 -7.95 8.50 12.15
C SER A 88 -8.18 8.52 10.63
N GLN A 89 -7.31 9.19 9.88
CA GLN A 89 -7.48 9.40 8.44
C GLN A 89 -6.50 8.54 7.63
N PRO A 90 -6.98 7.87 6.56
CA PRO A 90 -6.11 7.14 5.64
C PRO A 90 -5.11 8.09 4.97
N LYS A 91 -3.87 7.61 4.78
CA LYS A 91 -2.93 8.26 3.85
C LYS A 91 -3.57 8.29 2.45
N PRO A 92 -3.26 9.31 1.62
CA PRO A 92 -3.65 9.30 0.22
C PRO A 92 -3.19 8.01 -0.46
N SER A 93 -3.99 7.53 -1.42
CA SER A 93 -3.58 6.42 -2.28
C SER A 93 -2.36 6.84 -3.09
N PRO A 94 -1.32 5.98 -3.20
CA PRO A 94 -0.20 6.22 -4.09
C PRO A 94 -0.69 6.48 -5.52
N LYS A 95 -0.20 7.56 -6.13
CA LYS A 95 -0.48 7.86 -7.53
C LYS A 95 0.27 6.90 -8.46
N GLY A 96 -0.32 6.59 -9.62
CA GLY A 96 0.35 5.83 -10.67
C GLY A 96 0.28 4.31 -10.51
N ALA A 97 -0.68 3.79 -9.74
CA ALA A 97 -0.94 2.36 -9.70
C ALA A 97 -1.29 1.85 -11.11
N ILE A 98 -0.67 0.74 -11.50
CA ILE A 98 -0.94 0.05 -12.75
C ILE A 98 -1.73 -1.23 -12.48
N LYS A 99 -2.42 -1.75 -13.51
CA LYS A 99 -3.04 -3.08 -13.38
C LYS A 99 -1.92 -4.11 -13.25
N GLN A 100 -2.01 -4.99 -12.26
CA GLN A 100 -0.97 -5.99 -12.00
C GLN A 100 -0.63 -6.84 -13.23
N ARG A 101 -1.64 -7.23 -14.01
CA ARG A 101 -1.49 -7.97 -15.28
C ARG A 101 -0.66 -7.25 -16.36
N TYR A 102 -0.39 -5.96 -16.19
CA TYR A 102 0.40 -5.14 -17.12
C TYR A 102 1.77 -4.75 -16.55
N ALA A 103 2.10 -5.12 -15.30
CA ALA A 103 3.37 -4.76 -14.68
C ALA A 103 4.57 -5.31 -15.45
N ASP A 104 4.53 -6.60 -15.81
CA ASP A 104 5.62 -7.23 -16.55
C ASP A 104 5.77 -6.65 -17.96
N ILE A 105 4.65 -6.34 -18.62
CA ILE A 105 4.66 -5.72 -19.96
C ILE A 105 5.28 -4.32 -19.88
N LEU A 106 4.92 -3.52 -18.87
CA LEU A 106 5.50 -2.21 -18.66
C LEU A 106 7.01 -2.29 -18.40
N PHE A 107 7.44 -3.23 -17.56
CA PHE A 107 8.86 -3.47 -17.27
C PHE A 107 9.64 -3.85 -18.54
N MET A 108 9.11 -4.80 -19.33
CA MET A 108 9.74 -5.19 -20.61
C MET A 108 9.81 -4.01 -21.57
N TRP A 109 8.74 -3.22 -21.68
CA TRP A 109 8.72 -2.02 -22.52
C TRP A 109 9.80 -1.02 -22.09
N LYS A 110 9.92 -0.74 -20.79
CA LYS A 110 10.96 0.15 -20.23
C LYS A 110 12.37 -0.33 -20.60
N LYS A 111 12.65 -1.63 -20.47
CA LYS A 111 13.94 -2.22 -20.86
C LYS A 111 14.25 -2.06 -22.34
N VAL A 112 13.28 -2.34 -23.22
CA VAL A 112 13.47 -2.20 -24.68
C VAL A 112 13.71 -0.73 -25.03
N THR A 113 12.92 0.20 -24.50
CA THR A 113 13.07 1.64 -24.76
C THR A 113 14.44 2.16 -24.31
N LYS A 114 14.90 1.78 -23.11
CA LYS A 114 16.20 2.19 -22.57
C LYS A 114 17.36 1.65 -23.42
N SER A 115 17.31 0.37 -23.78
CA SER A 115 18.32 -0.25 -24.64
C SER A 115 18.35 0.40 -26.02
N HIS A 116 17.19 0.68 -26.63
CA HIS A 116 17.12 1.33 -27.94
C HIS A 116 17.68 2.76 -27.93
N LEU A 117 17.46 3.51 -26.85
CA LEU A 117 18.06 4.83 -26.66
C LEU A 117 19.59 4.77 -26.55
N GLU A 118 20.14 3.75 -25.90
CA GLU A 118 21.60 3.52 -25.84
C GLU A 118 22.21 3.17 -27.21
N PHE A 119 21.44 2.61 -28.14
CA PHE A 119 21.92 2.32 -29.51
C PHE A 119 21.89 3.54 -30.46
N LEU A 120 21.18 4.60 -30.10
CA LEU A 120 21.04 5.83 -30.91
C LEU A 120 21.94 6.99 -30.46
N VAL A 121 22.68 6.81 -29.37
CA VAL A 121 23.67 7.76 -28.80
C VAL A 121 25.07 7.20 -28.99
#